data_AF-L2GMH0-F1
#
_entry.id   AF-L2GMH0-F1
#
_cell.length_a   1.000
_cell.length_b   1.000
_cell.length_c   1.000
_cell.angle_alpha   90.00
_cell.angle_beta   90.00
_cell.angle_gamma   90.00
#
_symmetry.space_group_name_H-M   'P 1'
#
loop_
_entity.id
_entity.type
_entity.pdbx_description
1 polymer ?
#
loop_
_entity_poly.entity_id
_entity_poly.type
_entity_poly.pdbx_seq_one_letter_code
_entity_poly.pdbx_strand_id
1 'polypeptide(L)'
;MILSKPIYLTFRKKTPETGPLDLWITSGIHVVEFCLGLISNTSSYLRLWAVSLAHVQLTTVLHEFTLGSSSYAVKVLTFPIYLSGTLTLLIGLEGLSSCLHALRLNWIEFFSKFYSGGGTLFEPLNFKIKEPED
;
A
#
# COMPACT_ATOMS: atom_id res chain seq x y z
N MET A 1 6.15 -15.21 15.58
CA MET A 1 5.92 -13.95 16.32
C MET A 1 4.80 -14.03 17.37
N ILE A 2 3.79 -14.89 17.22
CA ILE A 2 2.66 -15.04 18.17
C ILE A 2 3.01 -15.88 19.40
N LEU A 3 3.79 -16.96 19.24
CA LEU A 3 4.24 -17.79 20.37
C LEU A 3 5.57 -17.33 20.98
N SER A 4 6.30 -16.46 20.28
CA SER A 4 7.68 -16.10 20.64
C SER A 4 7.72 -15.23 21.90
N LYS A 5 6.76 -14.30 22.06
CA LYS A 5 6.67 -13.43 23.24
C LYS A 5 6.30 -14.21 24.52
N PRO A 6 5.31 -15.12 24.53
CA PRO A 6 5.01 -15.89 25.75
C PRO A 6 6.16 -16.86 26.13
N ILE A 7 6.75 -17.62 25.18
CA ILE A 7 7.87 -18.54 25.49
C ILE A 7 9.12 -17.78 26.01
N TYR A 8 9.44 -16.62 25.41
CA TYR A 8 10.62 -15.84 25.78
C TYR A 8 10.49 -15.19 27.18
N LEU A 9 9.26 -14.87 27.58
CA LEU A 9 8.97 -14.33 28.93
C LEU A 9 8.86 -15.43 30.00
N THR A 10 8.47 -16.66 29.65
CA THR A 10 8.53 -17.81 30.58
C THR A 10 9.97 -18.21 30.91
N PHE A 11 10.89 -18.11 29.95
CA PHE A 11 12.30 -18.47 30.17
C PHE A 11 13.09 -17.39 30.95
N ARG A 12 12.70 -16.11 30.81
CA ARG A 12 13.32 -14.99 31.53
C ARG A 12 12.41 -14.55 32.68
N LYS A 13 12.49 -15.21 33.84
CA LYS A 13 11.78 -14.90 35.10
C LYS A 13 11.56 -13.38 35.33
N LYS A 14 10.49 -12.83 34.76
CA LYS A 14 9.90 -11.56 35.13
C LYS A 14 8.40 -11.75 35.00
N THR A 15 7.83 -12.40 36.00
CA THR A 15 6.40 -12.45 36.26
C THR A 15 5.91 -11.02 36.52
N PRO A 16 5.02 -10.44 35.70
CA PRO A 16 4.04 -9.55 36.27
C PRO A 16 3.10 -10.41 37.11
N GLU A 17 2.87 -10.01 38.36
CA GLU A 17 1.88 -10.62 39.25
C GLU A 17 0.48 -10.46 38.66
N THR A 18 0.11 -11.34 37.74
CA THR A 18 -1.20 -11.38 37.08
C THR A 18 -1.72 -12.79 37.23
N GLY A 19 -2.98 -12.92 37.66
CA GLY A 19 -3.57 -14.23 37.90
C GLY A 19 -3.53 -15.08 36.62
N PRO A 20 -3.54 -16.42 36.72
CA PRO A 20 -3.61 -17.28 35.53
C PRO A 20 -4.77 -16.86 34.61
N LEU A 21 -5.90 -16.42 35.20
CA LEU A 21 -7.07 -15.89 34.48
C LEU A 21 -6.77 -14.63 33.64
N ASP A 22 -5.99 -13.67 34.15
CA ASP A 22 -5.62 -12.46 33.40
C ASP A 22 -4.74 -12.81 32.20
N LEU A 23 -3.83 -13.77 32.36
CA LEU A 23 -2.98 -14.25 31.28
C LEU A 23 -3.80 -14.90 30.16
N TRP A 24 -4.83 -15.68 30.51
CA TRP A 24 -5.76 -16.28 29.55
C TRP A 24 -6.60 -15.21 28.83
N ILE A 25 -7.16 -14.24 29.55
CA ILE A 25 -7.99 -13.17 28.97
C ILE A 25 -7.17 -12.32 28.00
N THR A 26 -5.97 -11.89 28.42
CA THR A 26 -5.10 -11.04 27.60
C THR A 26 -4.57 -11.79 26.37
N SER A 27 -4.29 -13.09 26.51
CA SER A 27 -3.93 -13.93 25.35
C SER A 27 -5.10 -14.10 24.38
N GLY A 28 -6.32 -14.27 24.90
CA GLY A 28 -7.54 -14.34 24.09
C GLY A 28 -7.80 -13.05 23.30
N ILE A 29 -7.69 -11.89 23.94
CA ILE A 29 -7.86 -10.58 23.27
C ILE A 29 -6.87 -10.42 22.12
N HIS A 30 -5.61 -10.80 22.34
CA HIS A 30 -4.53 -10.61 21.37
C HIS A 30 -4.67 -11.55 20.16
N VAL A 31 -5.25 -12.75 20.36
CA VAL A 31 -5.60 -13.66 19.25
C VAL A 31 -6.74 -13.09 18.41
N VAL A 32 -7.78 -12.54 19.03
CA VAL A 32 -8.91 -11.92 18.32
C VAL A 32 -8.46 -10.69 17.54
N GLU A 33 -7.67 -9.82 18.16
CA GLU A 33 -7.07 -8.65 17.51
C GLU A 33 -6.20 -9.05 16.32
N PHE A 34 -5.40 -10.12 16.45
CA PHE A 34 -4.59 -10.64 15.36
C PHE A 34 -5.44 -11.19 14.20
N CYS A 35 -6.49 -11.99 14.49
CA CYS A 35 -7.38 -12.52 13.47
C CYS A 35 -8.12 -11.40 12.72
N LEU A 36 -8.67 -10.42 13.45
CA LEU A 36 -9.33 -9.25 12.85
C LEU A 36 -8.34 -8.39 12.05
N GLY A 37 -7.12 -8.23 12.55
CA GLY A 37 -6.03 -7.55 11.85
C GLY A 37 -5.64 -8.24 10.54
N LEU A 38 -5.58 -9.58 10.51
CA LEU A 38 -5.32 -10.34 9.28
C LEU A 38 -6.41 -10.16 8.22
N ILE A 39 -7.68 -10.26 8.63
CA ILE A 39 -8.83 -10.12 7.73
C ILE A 39 -8.89 -8.68 7.20
N SER A 40 -8.71 -7.68 8.06
CA SER A 40 -8.69 -6.27 7.68
C SER A 40 -7.58 -5.98 6.67
N ASN A 41 -6.36 -6.47 6.95
CA ASN A 41 -5.22 -6.28 6.05
C ASN A 41 -5.47 -6.95 4.69
N THR A 42 -6.08 -8.14 4.67
CA THR A 42 -6.40 -8.86 3.43
C THR A 42 -7.50 -8.14 2.63
N SER A 43 -8.55 -7.68 3.30
CA SER A 43 -9.67 -6.96 2.68
C SER A 43 -9.23 -5.66 2.00
N SER A 44 -8.27 -4.94 2.58
CA SER A 44 -7.76 -3.69 2.00
C SER A 44 -7.11 -3.87 0.62
N TYR A 45 -6.54 -5.05 0.31
CA TYR A 45 -6.00 -5.36 -1.02
C TYR A 45 -7.06 -5.52 -2.12
N LEU A 46 -8.34 -5.72 -1.78
CA LEU A 46 -9.46 -5.73 -2.74
C LEU A 46 -9.50 -4.44 -3.58
N ARG A 47 -8.97 -3.34 -3.03
CA ARG A 47 -8.89 -2.06 -3.72
C ARG A 47 -8.11 -2.14 -5.03
N LEU A 48 -7.02 -2.92 -5.08
CA LEU A 48 -6.24 -3.09 -6.30
C LEU A 48 -7.04 -3.82 -7.38
N TRP A 49 -7.82 -4.82 -6.97
CA TRP A 49 -8.73 -5.53 -7.88
C TRP A 49 -9.82 -4.61 -8.44
N ALA A 50 -10.44 -3.78 -7.61
CA ALA A 50 -11.46 -2.82 -8.04
C ALA A 50 -10.90 -1.79 -9.04
N VAL A 51 -9.71 -1.23 -8.77
CA VAL A 51 -9.04 -0.30 -9.70
C VAL A 51 -8.70 -1.01 -11.02
N SER A 52 -8.27 -2.27 -10.98
CA SER A 52 -8.02 -3.07 -12.19
C SER A 52 -9.27 -3.30 -13.02
N LEU A 53 -10.43 -3.56 -12.41
CA LEU A 53 -11.70 -3.72 -13.12
C LEU A 53 -12.14 -2.41 -13.80
N ALA A 54 -12.02 -1.29 -13.08
CA ALA A 54 -12.37 0.02 -13.61
C ALA A 54 -11.50 0.38 -14.84
N HIS A 55 -10.18 0.15 -14.75
CA HIS A 55 -9.25 0.39 -15.85
C HIS A 55 -9.61 -0.43 -17.10
N VAL A 56 -9.97 -1.71 -16.93
CA VAL A 56 -10.41 -2.58 -18.05
C VAL A 56 -11.70 -2.06 -18.69
N GLN A 57 -12.67 -1.64 -17.88
CA GLN A 57 -13.92 -1.11 -18.39
C GLN A 57 -13.73 0.22 -19.12
N LEU A 58 -12.92 1.13 -18.57
CA LEU A 58 -12.60 2.43 -19.17
C LEU A 58 -11.89 2.25 -20.53
N THR A 59 -10.91 1.34 -20.60
CA THR A 59 -10.18 1.04 -21.83
C THR A 59 -11.12 0.52 -22.93
N THR A 60 -12.03 -0.38 -22.57
CA THR A 60 -12.99 -0.97 -23.51
C THR A 60 -13.93 0.09 -24.09
N VAL A 61 -14.52 0.93 -23.24
CA VAL A 61 -15.43 2.00 -23.68
C VAL A 61 -14.69 3.02 -24.56
N LEU A 62 -13.46 3.38 -24.21
CA LEU A 62 -12.64 4.30 -25.00
C LEU A 62 -12.32 3.72 -26.40
N HIS A 63 -12.05 2.41 -26.47
CA HIS A 63 -11.82 1.72 -27.74
C HIS A 63 -13.10 1.63 -28.60
N GLU A 64 -14.24 1.28 -28.01
CA GLU A 64 -15.53 1.21 -28.71
C GLU A 64 -15.95 2.57 -29.27
N PHE A 65 -15.77 3.66 -28.52
CA PHE A 65 -16.15 5.00 -28.96
C PHE A 65 -15.29 5.56 -30.10
N THR A 66 -14.04 5.11 -30.23
CA THR A 66 -13.08 5.66 -31.20
C THR A 66 -12.86 4.74 -32.40
N LEU A 67 -12.49 3.47 -32.15
CA LEU A 67 -12.11 2.49 -33.16
C LEU A 67 -13.22 1.48 -33.47
N GLY A 68 -14.33 1.52 -32.74
CA GLY A 68 -15.48 0.63 -32.92
C GLY A 68 -16.28 0.87 -34.21
N SER A 69 -16.05 1.98 -34.92
CA SER A 69 -16.71 2.24 -36.22
C SER A 69 -16.20 1.29 -37.32
N SER A 70 -17.07 0.85 -38.24
CA SER A 70 -16.70 -0.05 -39.34
C SER A 70 -15.97 0.64 -40.49
N SER A 71 -16.12 1.96 -40.64
CA SER A 71 -15.52 2.73 -41.73
C SER A 71 -14.05 3.06 -41.45
N TYR A 72 -13.18 2.73 -42.40
CA TYR A 72 -11.74 3.01 -42.30
C TYR A 72 -11.45 4.52 -42.22
N ALA A 73 -12.19 5.35 -42.94
CA ALA A 73 -12.01 6.81 -42.93
C ALA A 73 -12.29 7.41 -41.54
N VAL A 74 -13.29 6.89 -40.83
CA VAL A 74 -13.63 7.34 -39.47
C VAL A 74 -12.54 6.93 -38.49
N LYS A 75 -11.98 5.72 -38.62
CA LYS A 75 -10.88 5.25 -37.76
C LYS A 75 -9.62 6.11 -37.86
N VAL A 76 -9.25 6.53 -39.08
CA VAL A 76 -8.07 7.39 -39.29
C VAL A 76 -8.29 8.76 -38.64
N LEU A 77 -9.52 9.29 -38.71
CA LEU A 77 -9.87 10.56 -38.08
C LEU A 77 -9.91 10.49 -36.55
N THR A 78 -10.40 9.39 -35.97
CA THR A 78 -10.54 9.22 -34.51
C THR A 78 -9.27 8.69 -33.83
N PHE A 79 -8.30 8.16 -34.59
CA PHE A 79 -7.02 7.67 -34.09
C PHE A 79 -6.24 8.65 -33.19
N PRO A 80 -6.04 9.94 -33.54
CA PRO A 80 -5.33 10.87 -32.66
C PRO A 80 -6.06 11.11 -31.32
N ILE A 81 -7.39 11.05 -31.32
CA ILE A 81 -8.21 11.16 -30.11
C ILE A 81 -8.04 9.92 -29.23
N TYR A 82 -8.03 8.73 -29.83
CA TYR A 82 -7.76 7.47 -29.13
C TYR A 82 -6.36 7.48 -28.47
N LEU A 83 -5.35 7.91 -29.22
CA LEU A 83 -3.97 7.99 -28.73
C LEU A 83 -3.83 8.99 -27.57
N SER A 84 -4.38 10.19 -27.73
CA SER A 84 -4.35 11.24 -26.69
C SER A 84 -5.10 10.83 -25.43
N GLY A 85 -6.27 10.19 -25.58
CA GLY A 85 -7.07 9.67 -24.47
C GLY A 85 -6.36 8.56 -23.71
N THR A 86 -5.72 7.62 -24.41
CA THR A 86 -4.93 6.55 -23.79
C THR A 86 -3.71 7.10 -23.04
N LEU A 87 -3.00 8.08 -23.60
CA LEU A 87 -1.82 8.67 -22.95
C LEU A 87 -2.21 9.50 -21.72
N THR A 88 -3.25 10.32 -21.82
CA THR A 88 -3.61 11.26 -20.76
C THR A 88 -4.43 10.61 -19.66
N LEU A 89 -5.49 9.86 -20.01
CA LEU A 89 -6.41 9.29 -19.03
C LEU A 89 -5.91 7.95 -18.47
N LEU A 90 -5.58 6.98 -19.33
CA LEU A 90 -5.16 5.65 -18.84
C LEU A 90 -3.76 5.72 -18.22
N ILE A 91 -2.76 6.20 -18.98
CA ILE A 91 -1.37 6.21 -18.50
C ILE A 91 -1.16 7.30 -17.44
N GLY A 92 -1.62 8.53 -17.70
CA GLY A 92 -1.45 9.65 -16.78
C GLY A 92 -2.28 9.52 -15.50
N LEU A 93 -3.60 9.64 -15.64
CA LEU A 93 -4.52 9.74 -14.50
C LEU A 93 -4.64 8.42 -13.72
N GLU A 94 -4.93 7.30 -14.40
CA GLU A 94 -5.10 6.00 -13.72
C GLU A 94 -3.77 5.43 -13.22
N GLY A 95 -2.68 5.61 -13.98
CA GLY A 95 -1.33 5.22 -13.56
C GLY A 95 -0.88 5.93 -12.28
N LEU A 96 -1.07 7.25 -12.20
CA LEU A 96 -0.77 8.01 -10.98
C LEU A 96 -1.65 7.59 -9.80
N SER A 97 -2.94 7.36 -10.04
CA SER A 97 -3.88 6.87 -9.02
C SER A 97 -3.47 5.51 -8.46
N SER A 98 -3.09 4.57 -9.33
CA SER A 98 -2.60 3.23 -8.93
C SER A 98 -1.31 3.31 -8.11
N CYS A 99 -0.39 4.21 -8.49
CA CYS A 99 0.84 4.46 -7.73
C CYS A 99 0.55 4.91 -6.28
N LEU A 100 -0.37 5.86 -6.08
CA LEU A 100 -0.76 6.32 -4.74
C LEU A 100 -1.44 5.23 -3.91
N HIS A 101 -2.25 4.39 -4.56
CA HIS A 101 -2.85 3.23 -3.90
C HIS A 101 -1.78 2.23 -3.44
N ALA A 102 -0.76 1.97 -4.25
CA ALA A 102 0.38 1.14 -3.88
C ALA A 102 1.18 1.77 -2.72
N LEU A 103 1.45 3.09 -2.75
CA LEU A 103 2.14 3.78 -1.67
C LEU A 103 1.38 3.66 -0.34
N ARG A 104 0.06 3.82 -0.37
CA ARG A 104 -0.78 3.68 0.82
C ARG A 104 -0.70 2.29 1.44
N LEU A 105 -0.82 1.25 0.62
CA LEU A 105 -0.73 -0.14 1.09
C LEU A 105 0.65 -0.39 1.72
N ASN A 106 1.73 0.07 1.07
CA ASN A 106 3.07 -0.04 1.64
C ASN A 106 3.22 0.71 2.97
N TRP A 107 2.69 1.94 3.04
CA TRP A 107 2.79 2.75 4.24
C TRP A 107 2.00 2.19 5.42
N ILE A 108 0.74 1.85 5.21
CA ILE A 108 -0.18 1.50 6.31
C ILE A 108 -0.09 0.01 6.64
N GLU A 109 0.06 -0.87 5.66
CA GLU A 109 -0.08 -2.32 5.88
C GLU A 109 1.28 -3.02 5.96
N PHE A 110 2.24 -2.59 5.15
CA PHE A 110 3.58 -3.17 5.16
C PHE A 110 4.46 -2.57 6.27
N PHE A 111 4.63 -1.25 6.33
CA PHE A 111 5.50 -0.64 7.34
C PHE A 111 4.96 -0.77 8.77
N SER A 112 3.65 -0.74 8.98
CA SER A 112 3.07 -0.91 10.33
C SER A 112 3.42 -2.26 11.00
N LYS A 113 3.76 -3.30 10.23
CA LYS A 113 4.11 -4.62 10.77
C LYS A 113 5.60 -4.81 11.05
N PHE A 114 6.47 -4.17 10.27
CA PHE A 114 7.93 -4.42 10.29
C PHE A 114 8.75 -3.23 10.77
N TYR A 115 8.21 -2.02 10.66
CA TYR A 115 8.86 -0.79 11.07
C TYR A 115 8.27 -0.33 12.40
N SER A 116 9.08 -0.38 13.45
CA SER A 116 8.77 0.28 14.73
C SER A 116 9.46 1.64 14.69
N GLY A 117 8.69 2.72 14.80
CA GLY A 117 9.23 4.08 14.72
C GLY A 117 10.33 4.31 15.77
N GLY A 118 11.46 4.84 15.32
CA GLY A 118 12.61 5.15 16.17
C GLY A 118 13.91 5.24 15.37
N GLY A 119 14.90 5.93 15.93
CA GLY A 119 16.22 6.14 15.31
C GLY A 119 16.59 7.62 15.21
N THR A 120 17.89 7.91 15.23
CA THR A 120 18.43 9.23 14.92
C THR A 120 18.77 9.29 13.44
N LEU A 121 18.40 10.39 12.77
CA LEU A 121 18.86 10.65 11.41
C LEU A 121 20.39 10.60 11.40
N PHE A 122 20.95 9.83 10.46
CA PHE A 122 22.40 9.78 10.29
C PHE A 122 22.87 11.10 9.69
N GLU A 123 23.62 11.87 10.47
CA GLU A 123 24.29 13.08 9.99
C GLU A 123 25.76 12.74 9.70
N PRO A 124 26.16 12.62 8.42
CA PRO A 124 27.55 12.37 8.09
C PRO A 124 28.41 13.58 8.49
N LEU A 125 29.62 13.33 8.98
CA LEU A 125 30.61 14.38 9.25
C LEU A 125 30.87 15.17 7.96
N ASN A 126 30.38 16.42 7.91
CA ASN A 126 30.59 17.33 6.80
C ASN A 126 31.64 18.38 7.19
N PHE A 127 32.82 18.29 6.58
CA PHE A 127 33.85 19.32 6.68
C PHE A 127 33.53 20.45 5.69
N LYS A 128 32.46 21.22 5.94
CA LYS A 128 32.27 22.50 5.24
C LYS A 128 33.35 23.45 5.74
N ILE A 129 34.36 23.66 4.90
CA ILE A 129 35.31 24.76 5.05
C ILE A 129 34.47 26.04 4.93
N LYS A 130 34.48 26.85 5.98
CA LYS A 130 33.80 28.14 6.00
C LYS A 130 34.54 29.04 5.01
N GLU A 131 33.99 29.23 3.82
CA GLU A 131 34.44 30.30 2.93
C GLU A 131 34.14 31.63 3.62
N PRO A 132 35.12 32.55 3.72
CA PRO A 132 34.86 33.88 4.27
C PRO A 132 33.83 34.57 3.37
N GLU A 133 32.78 35.10 3.98
CA GLU A 133 31.82 35.94 3.27
C GLU A 133 32.51 37.25 2.86
N ASP A 134 32.55 37.51 1.55
CA ASP A 134 32.84 38.80 0.93
C ASP A 134 31.53 39.48 0.49
#